data_AF-A0A3B9MS11-F1
#
_entry.id   AF-A0A3B9MS11-F1
#
_cell.length_a   1.000
_cell.length_b   1.000
_cell.length_c   1.000
_cell.angle_alpha   90.00
_cell.angle_beta   90.00
_cell.angle_gamma   90.00
#
_symmetry.space_group_name_H-M   'P 1'
#
loop_
_entity.id
_entity.type
_entity.pdbx_description
1 polymer ?
#
loop_
_entity_poly.entity_id
_entity_poly.type
_entity_poly.pdbx_seq_one_letter_code
_entity_poly.pdbx_strand_id
1 'polypeptide(L)'
;MKKKGLIEDTMHFLVHNSFLFTVAIMCLVHAILLGITWYGKVMPLAYFNILSVVVYLFCILLCSLGMIMPVYISIILEVSVYAAISVHFMGWACASYNFLFSIVPIIIYFGCYLFKGKMRWIILFSLLFDFVVFVFLYLHYYDATPVYDVSYAVETSLVIFSTFVMLFSVIFYNAIYIYSSEYERTDLEKKNEKLTVETKEDALTKLLNRRGFLPIVENIMGEEGEHHFCMAF
;
A
#
# COMPACT_ATOMS: atom_id res chain seq x y z
N MET A 1 -15.27 -5.88 24.64
CA MET A 1 -14.18 -6.80 24.23
C MET A 1 -14.40 -7.50 22.88
N LYS A 2 -15.62 -7.89 22.46
CA LYS A 2 -15.86 -8.55 21.14
C LYS A 2 -15.51 -7.73 19.87
N LYS A 3 -15.61 -6.39 19.92
CA LYS A 3 -15.34 -5.52 18.75
C LYS A 3 -13.86 -5.41 18.35
N LYS A 4 -12.92 -5.63 19.29
CA LYS A 4 -11.47 -5.59 18.97
C LYS A 4 -11.06 -6.74 18.04
N GLY A 5 -11.59 -7.94 18.28
CA GLY A 5 -11.33 -9.10 17.42
C GLY A 5 -11.76 -8.89 15.98
N LEU A 6 -12.97 -8.37 15.73
CA LEU A 6 -13.46 -8.18 14.36
C LEU A 6 -12.59 -7.21 13.53
N ILE A 7 -12.12 -6.11 14.13
CA ILE A 7 -11.26 -5.14 13.43
C ILE A 7 -9.90 -5.76 13.14
N GLU A 8 -9.33 -6.49 14.12
CA GLU A 8 -8.04 -7.16 13.98
C GLU A 8 -8.09 -8.27 12.92
N ASP A 9 -9.13 -9.10 12.93
CA ASP A 9 -9.36 -10.15 11.93
C ASP A 9 -9.51 -9.56 10.52
N THR A 10 -10.25 -8.45 10.40
CA THR A 10 -10.45 -7.76 9.11
C THR A 10 -9.15 -7.17 8.59
N MET A 11 -8.38 -6.49 9.44
CA MET A 11 -7.10 -5.90 9.06
C MET A 11 -6.09 -6.97 8.69
N HIS A 12 -6.02 -8.06 9.46
CA HIS A 12 -5.17 -9.20 9.14
C HIS A 12 -5.53 -9.83 7.78
N PHE A 13 -6.83 -10.02 7.51
CA PHE A 13 -7.31 -10.50 6.20
C PHE A 13 -6.93 -9.56 5.06
N LEU A 14 -7.10 -8.24 5.24
CA LEU A 14 -6.80 -7.22 4.24
C LEU A 14 -5.29 -7.12 3.96
N VAL A 15 -4.43 -7.23 4.96
CA VAL A 15 -2.97 -7.25 4.75
C VAL A 15 -2.59 -8.49 3.94
N HIS A 16 -3.12 -9.67 4.30
CA HIS A 16 -2.77 -10.93 3.64
C HIS A 16 -3.27 -11.00 2.18
N ASN A 17 -4.43 -10.42 1.90
CA ASN A 17 -5.06 -10.44 0.57
C ASN A 17 -5.00 -9.08 -0.15
N SER A 18 -4.10 -8.20 0.28
CA SER A 18 -4.00 -6.82 -0.19
C SER A 18 -3.91 -6.74 -1.72
N PHE A 19 -3.04 -7.53 -2.35
CA PHE A 19 -2.89 -7.57 -3.80
C PHE A 19 -4.20 -7.91 -4.54
N LEU A 20 -4.89 -8.96 -4.11
CA LEU A 20 -6.14 -9.40 -4.73
C LEU A 20 -7.23 -8.34 -4.54
N PHE A 21 -7.33 -7.78 -3.34
CA PHE A 21 -8.31 -6.76 -3.00
C PHE A 21 -8.10 -5.48 -3.83
N THR A 22 -6.85 -5.04 -4.00
CA THR A 22 -6.51 -3.89 -4.85
C THR A 22 -6.96 -4.10 -6.28
N VAL A 23 -6.63 -5.24 -6.89
CA VAL A 23 -6.95 -5.52 -8.29
C VAL A 23 -8.47 -5.66 -8.48
N ALA A 24 -9.18 -6.25 -7.51
CA ALA A 24 -10.64 -6.31 -7.52
C ALA A 24 -11.27 -4.91 -7.45
N ILE A 25 -10.75 -4.01 -6.61
CA ILE A 25 -11.19 -2.61 -6.56
C ILE A 25 -10.90 -1.89 -7.86
N MET A 26 -9.72 -2.06 -8.45
CA MET A 26 -9.37 -1.44 -9.74
C MET A 26 -10.34 -1.90 -10.84
N CYS A 27 -10.69 -3.19 -10.88
CA CYS A 27 -11.71 -3.71 -11.78
C CYS A 27 -13.07 -3.01 -11.56
N LEU A 28 -13.48 -2.81 -10.31
CA LEU A 28 -14.71 -2.10 -9.98
C LEU A 28 -14.66 -0.62 -10.38
N VAL A 29 -13.52 0.05 -10.17
CA VAL A 29 -13.29 1.43 -10.58
C VAL A 29 -13.50 1.58 -12.09
N HIS A 30 -12.93 0.70 -12.91
CA HIS A 30 -13.15 0.73 -14.36
C HIS A 30 -14.57 0.36 -14.78
N ALA A 31 -15.25 -0.52 -14.06
CA ALA A 31 -16.67 -0.79 -14.32
C ALA A 31 -17.55 0.45 -14.07
N ILE A 32 -17.24 1.25 -13.06
CA ILE A 32 -17.92 2.53 -12.78
C ILE A 32 -17.56 3.56 -13.85
N LEU A 33 -16.28 3.69 -14.20
CA LEU A 33 -15.81 4.61 -15.26
C LEU A 33 -16.41 4.27 -16.63
N LEU A 34 -16.58 2.99 -16.93
CA LEU A 34 -17.30 2.53 -18.11
C LEU A 34 -18.73 3.09 -18.13
N GLY A 35 -19.46 2.99 -17.02
CA GLY A 35 -20.81 3.56 -16.92
C GLY A 35 -20.84 5.08 -17.15
N ILE A 36 -19.91 5.82 -16.53
CA ILE A 36 -19.82 7.27 -16.66
C ILE A 36 -19.47 7.69 -18.09
N THR A 37 -18.44 7.06 -18.69
CA THR A 37 -17.96 7.40 -20.04
C THR A 37 -18.95 6.96 -21.12
N TRP A 38 -19.66 5.85 -20.92
CA TRP A 38 -20.76 5.43 -21.78
C TRP A 38 -21.92 6.42 -21.75
N TYR A 39 -22.35 6.84 -20.56
CA TYR A 39 -23.39 7.86 -20.41
C TYR A 39 -22.98 9.20 -21.03
N GLY A 40 -21.72 9.60 -20.87
CA GLY A 40 -21.13 10.78 -21.50
C GLY A 40 -20.88 10.65 -23.01
N LYS A 41 -21.17 9.49 -23.62
CA LYS A 41 -20.95 9.18 -25.05
C LYS A 41 -19.49 9.34 -25.51
N VAL A 42 -18.53 9.22 -24.59
CA VAL A 42 -17.08 9.28 -24.90
C VAL A 42 -16.59 7.88 -25.23
N MET A 43 -16.93 7.40 -26.44
CA MET A 43 -16.73 6.01 -26.85
C MET A 43 -15.27 5.51 -26.78
N PRO A 44 -14.24 6.31 -27.13
CA PRO A 44 -12.85 5.86 -26.99
C PRO A 44 -12.50 5.45 -25.55
N LEU A 45 -12.97 6.21 -24.56
CA LEU A 45 -12.77 5.90 -23.15
C LEU A 45 -13.63 4.74 -22.66
N ALA A 46 -14.84 4.59 -23.20
CA ALA A 46 -15.67 3.42 -22.88
C ALA A 46 -14.98 2.12 -23.34
N TYR A 47 -14.42 2.09 -24.56
CA TYR A 47 -13.66 0.93 -25.04
C TYR A 47 -12.38 0.70 -24.23
N PHE A 48 -11.69 1.77 -23.84
CA PHE A 48 -10.53 1.64 -22.95
C PHE A 48 -10.94 1.02 -21.61
N ASN A 49 -12.03 1.47 -20.99
CA ASN A 49 -12.50 0.89 -19.72
C ASN A 49 -12.92 -0.58 -19.85
N ILE A 50 -13.49 -1.01 -20.98
CA ILE A 50 -13.75 -2.43 -21.25
C ILE A 50 -12.43 -3.21 -21.27
N LEU A 51 -11.42 -2.69 -21.96
CA LEU A 51 -10.08 -3.28 -21.97
C LEU A 51 -9.50 -3.35 -20.56
N SER A 52 -9.58 -2.27 -19.78
CA SER A 52 -9.10 -2.23 -18.39
C SER A 52 -9.80 -3.27 -17.52
N VAL A 53 -11.13 -3.45 -17.62
CA VAL A 53 -11.85 -4.51 -16.90
C VAL A 53 -11.28 -5.89 -17.24
N VAL A 54 -11.02 -6.17 -18.52
CA VAL A 54 -10.39 -7.44 -18.95
C VAL A 54 -8.98 -7.59 -18.38
N VAL A 55 -8.17 -6.53 -18.41
CA VAL A 55 -6.82 -6.51 -17.84
C VAL A 55 -6.85 -6.80 -16.34
N TYR A 56 -7.76 -6.15 -15.58
CA TYR A 56 -7.85 -6.37 -14.14
C TYR A 56 -8.43 -7.73 -13.77
N LEU A 57 -9.36 -8.29 -14.56
CA LEU A 57 -9.79 -9.68 -14.41
C LEU A 57 -8.62 -10.65 -14.65
N PHE A 58 -7.77 -10.38 -15.63
CA PHE A 58 -6.54 -11.16 -15.84
C PHE A 58 -5.55 -10.97 -14.68
N CYS A 59 -5.38 -9.76 -14.15
CA CYS A 59 -4.55 -9.52 -12.97
C CYS A 59 -5.07 -10.26 -11.72
N ILE A 60 -6.38 -10.47 -11.57
CA ILE A 60 -6.95 -11.29 -10.49
C ILE A 60 -6.43 -12.73 -10.60
N LEU A 61 -6.40 -13.28 -11.82
CA LEU A 61 -5.82 -14.59 -12.08
C LEU A 61 -4.31 -14.62 -11.83
N LEU A 62 -3.56 -13.59 -12.24
CA LEU A 62 -2.12 -13.52 -11.96
C LEU A 62 -1.83 -13.46 -10.46
N CYS A 63 -2.63 -12.72 -9.69
CA CYS A 63 -2.54 -12.66 -8.24
C CYS A 63 -2.79 -14.03 -7.59
N SER A 64 -3.77 -14.80 -8.06
CA SER A 64 -4.03 -16.14 -7.52
C SER A 64 -2.92 -17.14 -7.85
N LEU A 65 -2.16 -16.90 -8.93
CA LEU A 65 -0.96 -17.64 -9.30
C LEU A 65 0.33 -17.11 -8.62
N GLY A 66 0.24 -16.08 -7.77
CA GLY A 66 1.38 -15.48 -7.07
C GLY A 66 2.29 -14.61 -7.95
N MET A 67 1.89 -14.31 -9.20
CA MET A 67 2.68 -13.50 -10.12
C MET A 67 2.42 -12.00 -9.92
N ILE A 68 3.04 -11.41 -8.90
CA ILE A 68 2.77 -10.01 -8.49
C ILE A 68 3.51 -8.97 -9.36
N MET A 69 4.69 -9.30 -9.89
CA MET A 69 5.47 -8.38 -10.73
C MET A 69 4.71 -7.90 -12.00
N PRO A 70 4.12 -8.78 -12.83
CA PRO A 70 3.34 -8.32 -13.98
C PRO A 70 2.12 -7.50 -13.56
N VAL A 71 1.47 -7.83 -12.44
CA VAL A 71 0.34 -7.04 -11.91
C VAL A 71 0.80 -5.61 -11.55
N TYR A 72 1.95 -5.48 -10.89
CA TYR A 72 2.54 -4.19 -10.54
C TYR A 72 2.80 -3.31 -11.78
N ILE A 73 3.42 -3.89 -12.82
CA ILE A 73 3.70 -3.18 -14.08
C ILE A 73 2.38 -2.79 -14.78
N SER A 74 1.41 -3.71 -14.83
CA SER A 74 0.11 -3.46 -15.45
C SER A 74 -0.63 -2.29 -14.79
N ILE A 75 -0.65 -2.20 -13.46
CA ILE A 75 -1.30 -1.09 -12.75
C ILE A 75 -0.68 0.26 -13.15
N ILE A 76 0.65 0.36 -13.12
CA ILE A 76 1.35 1.62 -13.44
C ILE A 76 1.05 2.03 -14.88
N LEU A 77 1.23 1.11 -15.84
CA LEU A 77 1.03 1.43 -17.25
C LEU A 77 -0.42 1.75 -17.57
N GLU A 78 -1.36 0.93 -17.09
CA GLU A 78 -2.78 1.08 -17.40
C GLU A 78 -3.31 2.40 -16.84
N VAL A 79 -3.02 2.72 -15.58
CA VAL A 79 -3.53 3.95 -14.96
C VAL A 79 -2.87 5.19 -15.57
N SER A 80 -1.56 5.17 -15.84
CA SER A 80 -0.89 6.30 -16.49
C SER A 80 -1.43 6.55 -17.91
N VAL A 81 -1.65 5.48 -18.68
CA VAL A 81 -2.23 5.59 -20.03
C VAL A 81 -3.69 6.04 -19.95
N TYR A 82 -4.49 5.50 -19.02
CA TYR A 82 -5.88 5.93 -18.81
C TYR A 82 -5.96 7.42 -18.47
N ALA A 83 -5.16 7.89 -17.52
CA ALA A 83 -5.15 9.30 -17.12
C ALA A 83 -4.81 10.21 -18.31
N ALA A 84 -3.79 9.84 -19.10
CA ALA A 84 -3.39 10.61 -20.27
C ALA A 84 -4.48 10.66 -21.35
N ILE A 85 -5.07 9.51 -21.68
CA ILE A 85 -6.14 9.40 -22.67
C ILE A 85 -7.40 10.14 -22.19
N SER A 86 -7.74 10.04 -20.90
CA SER A 86 -8.91 10.69 -20.33
C SER A 86 -8.79 12.21 -20.32
N VAL A 87 -7.63 12.74 -19.93
CA VAL A 87 -7.37 14.18 -19.99
C VAL A 87 -7.38 14.68 -21.44
N HIS A 88 -6.89 13.91 -22.40
CA HIS A 88 -6.96 14.26 -23.82
C HIS A 88 -8.41 14.33 -24.33
N PHE A 89 -9.24 13.32 -24.02
CA PHE A 89 -10.60 13.24 -24.56
C PHE A 89 -11.62 14.11 -23.83
N MET A 90 -11.57 14.17 -22.49
CA MET A 90 -12.58 14.86 -21.66
C MET A 90 -12.06 16.15 -21.02
N GLY A 91 -10.76 16.44 -21.17
CA GLY A 91 -10.15 17.66 -20.67
C GLY A 91 -9.66 17.59 -19.23
N TRP A 92 -8.89 18.60 -18.87
CA TRP A 92 -8.30 18.74 -17.54
C TRP A 92 -9.36 18.90 -16.43
N ALA A 93 -10.45 19.60 -16.72
CA ALA A 93 -11.52 19.91 -15.75
C ALA A 93 -12.17 18.66 -15.14
N CYS A 94 -12.21 17.53 -15.86
CA CYS A 94 -12.74 16.26 -15.37
C CYS A 94 -11.85 15.58 -14.30
N ALA A 95 -10.70 16.16 -13.95
CA ALA A 95 -9.79 15.73 -12.89
C ALA A 95 -9.29 14.28 -12.98
N SER A 96 -9.27 13.69 -14.18
CA SER A 96 -8.80 12.31 -14.38
C SER A 96 -7.31 12.11 -14.04
N TYR A 97 -6.52 13.18 -13.97
CA TYR A 97 -5.15 13.13 -13.48
C TYR A 97 -5.05 12.70 -12.00
N ASN A 98 -6.13 12.79 -11.21
CA ASN A 98 -6.18 12.31 -9.83
C ASN A 98 -5.92 10.80 -9.71
N PHE A 99 -6.14 10.02 -10.78
CA PHE A 99 -5.82 8.60 -10.79
C PHE A 99 -4.30 8.32 -10.73
N LEU A 100 -3.46 9.24 -11.19
CA LEU A 100 -1.99 9.14 -11.00
C LEU A 100 -1.66 9.17 -9.50
N PHE A 101 -2.22 10.15 -8.78
CA PHE A 101 -2.02 10.25 -7.34
C PHE A 101 -2.67 9.11 -6.54
N SER A 102 -3.72 8.47 -7.07
CA SER A 102 -4.34 7.31 -6.42
C SER A 102 -3.44 6.07 -6.43
N ILE A 103 -2.54 5.93 -7.40
CA ILE A 103 -1.63 4.78 -7.48
C ILE A 103 -0.32 4.99 -6.73
N VAL A 104 0.04 6.21 -6.32
CA VAL A 104 1.25 6.48 -5.49
C VAL A 104 1.39 5.55 -4.29
N PRO A 105 0.38 5.41 -3.39
CA PRO A 105 0.51 4.49 -2.26
C PRO A 105 0.58 3.01 -2.70
N ILE A 106 -0.02 2.65 -3.83
CA ILE A 106 0.05 1.30 -4.42
C ILE A 106 1.48 1.02 -4.89
N ILE A 107 2.10 1.97 -5.60
CA ILE A 107 3.48 1.90 -6.09
C ILE A 107 4.42 1.62 -4.92
N ILE A 108 4.24 2.33 -3.81
CA ILE A 108 5.06 2.18 -2.60
C ILE A 108 4.80 0.82 -1.94
N TYR A 109 3.53 0.47 -1.70
CA TYR A 109 3.19 -0.76 -0.97
C TYR A 109 3.63 -2.02 -1.74
N PHE A 110 3.23 -2.14 -3.01
CA PHE A 110 3.59 -3.28 -3.87
C PHE A 110 5.10 -3.29 -4.12
N GLY A 111 5.69 -2.11 -4.35
CA GLY A 111 7.12 -1.97 -4.57
C GLY A 111 7.95 -2.43 -3.37
N CYS A 112 7.56 -2.06 -2.14
CA CYS A 112 8.23 -2.49 -0.91
C CYS A 112 8.13 -4.00 -0.68
N TYR A 113 7.05 -4.64 -1.15
CA TYR A 113 6.91 -6.09 -1.16
C TYR A 113 7.84 -6.74 -2.18
N LEU A 114 7.83 -6.29 -3.44
CA LEU A 114 8.57 -6.88 -4.56
C LEU A 114 10.07 -6.63 -4.52
N PHE A 115 10.49 -5.41 -4.16
CA PHE A 115 11.88 -4.97 -4.30
C PHE A 115 12.59 -4.85 -2.95
N LYS A 116 13.72 -5.52 -2.82
CA LYS A 116 14.57 -5.50 -1.62
C LYS A 116 15.97 -4.98 -1.95
N GLY A 117 16.68 -4.46 -0.95
CA GLY A 117 18.03 -3.92 -1.11
C GLY A 117 18.10 -2.80 -2.16
N LYS A 118 19.08 -2.86 -3.06
CA LYS A 118 19.30 -1.85 -4.11
C LYS A 118 18.14 -1.74 -5.11
N MET A 119 17.35 -2.80 -5.32
CA MET A 119 16.20 -2.76 -6.23
C MET A 119 15.08 -1.83 -5.74
N ARG A 120 15.12 -1.37 -4.48
CA ARG A 120 14.17 -0.37 -3.96
C ARG A 120 14.19 0.95 -4.73
N TRP A 121 15.28 1.28 -5.43
CA TRP A 121 15.33 2.46 -6.31
C TRP A 121 14.31 2.39 -7.45
N ILE A 122 13.85 1.21 -7.86
CA ILE A 122 12.77 1.05 -8.85
C ILE A 122 11.50 1.75 -8.38
N ILE A 123 11.18 1.71 -7.08
CA ILE A 123 10.01 2.40 -6.52
C ILE A 123 10.11 3.90 -6.77
N LEU A 124 11.28 4.50 -6.53
CA LEU A 124 11.52 5.92 -6.76
C LEU A 124 11.45 6.28 -8.25
N PHE A 125 11.96 5.41 -9.13
CA PHE A 125 11.81 5.62 -10.58
C PHE A 125 10.35 5.51 -11.04
N SER A 126 9.56 4.59 -10.48
CA SER A 126 8.12 4.48 -10.76
C SER A 126 7.36 5.73 -10.30
N LEU A 127 7.67 6.25 -9.10
CA LEU A 127 7.07 7.49 -8.59
C LEU A 127 7.49 8.71 -9.43
N LEU A 128 8.76 8.77 -9.85
CA LEU A 128 9.24 9.83 -10.72
C LEU A 128 8.56 9.76 -12.09
N PHE A 129 8.38 8.57 -12.65
CA PHE A 129 7.63 8.36 -13.89
C PHE A 129 6.20 8.89 -13.77
N ASP A 130 5.48 8.50 -12.71
CA ASP A 130 4.11 8.95 -12.46
C ASP A 130 4.01 10.48 -12.35
N PHE A 131 4.95 11.10 -11.63
CA PHE A 131 5.05 12.55 -11.53
C PHE A 131 5.36 13.23 -12.86
N VAL A 132 6.27 12.67 -13.67
CA VAL A 132 6.59 13.18 -15.00
C VAL A 132 5.37 13.11 -15.93
N VAL A 133 4.59 12.04 -15.86
CA VAL A 133 3.31 11.93 -16.60
C VAL A 133 2.37 13.04 -16.17
N PHE A 134 2.20 13.28 -14.87
CA PHE A 134 1.37 14.39 -14.38
C PHE A 134 1.84 15.75 -14.91
N VAL A 135 3.13 16.06 -14.80
CA VAL A 135 3.70 17.33 -15.29
C VAL A 135 3.48 17.49 -16.79
N PHE A 136 3.70 16.43 -17.56
CA PHE A 136 3.43 16.42 -19.00
C PHE A 136 1.96 16.73 -19.31
N LEU A 137 1.02 16.10 -18.60
CA LEU A 137 -0.40 16.36 -18.78
C LEU A 137 -0.77 17.80 -18.39
N TYR A 138 -0.23 18.32 -17.29
CA TYR A 138 -0.49 19.69 -16.86
C TYR A 138 -0.03 20.70 -17.92
N LEU A 139 1.21 20.58 -18.39
CA LEU A 139 1.79 21.54 -19.34
C LEU A 139 1.10 21.55 -20.70
N HIS A 140 0.51 20.42 -21.11
CA HIS A 140 -0.11 20.30 -22.43
C HIS A 140 -1.62 20.38 -22.45
N TYR A 141 -2.30 20.08 -21.34
CA TYR A 141 -3.75 19.94 -21.33
C TYR A 141 -4.50 20.86 -20.36
N TYR A 142 -3.81 21.62 -19.50
CA TYR A 142 -4.45 22.53 -18.55
C TYR A 142 -5.43 23.52 -19.22
N ASP A 143 -4.98 24.17 -20.30
CA ASP A 143 -5.79 25.11 -21.09
C ASP A 143 -6.22 24.52 -22.46
N ALA A 144 -6.03 23.21 -22.68
CA ALA A 144 -6.39 22.60 -23.95
C ALA A 144 -7.90 22.40 -24.06
N THR A 145 -8.41 22.57 -25.28
CA THR A 145 -9.80 22.23 -25.59
C THR A 145 -9.95 20.70 -25.66
N PRO A 146 -10.89 20.10 -24.92
CA PRO A 146 -11.09 18.66 -24.96
C PRO A 146 -11.68 18.22 -26.31
N VAL A 147 -11.40 16.97 -26.70
CA VAL A 147 -11.96 16.39 -27.93
C VAL A 147 -13.49 16.20 -27.81
N TYR A 148 -13.96 15.87 -26.62
CA TYR A 148 -15.38 15.71 -26.31
C TYR A 148 -15.81 16.76 -25.29
N ASP A 149 -16.80 17.57 -25.68
CA ASP A 149 -17.53 18.42 -24.74
C ASP A 149 -18.55 17.56 -23.99
N VAL A 150 -18.44 17.54 -22.67
CA VAL A 150 -19.21 16.65 -21.79
C VAL A 150 -20.14 17.47 -20.92
N SER A 151 -21.30 16.91 -20.59
CA SER A 151 -22.25 17.64 -19.74
C SER A 151 -21.66 17.86 -18.33
N TYR A 152 -22.06 18.96 -17.69
CA TYR A 152 -21.68 19.29 -16.32
C TYR A 152 -21.88 18.14 -15.32
N ALA A 153 -22.93 17.32 -15.52
CA ALA A 153 -23.20 16.15 -14.70
C ALA A 153 -22.10 15.08 -14.82
N VAL A 154 -21.58 14.84 -16.03
CA VAL A 154 -20.50 13.87 -16.29
C VAL A 154 -19.18 14.39 -15.72
N GLU A 155 -18.85 15.65 -15.98
CA GLU A 155 -17.66 16.31 -15.43
C GLU A 155 -17.65 16.23 -13.90
N THR A 156 -18.72 16.68 -13.25
CA THR A 156 -18.84 16.66 -11.79
C THR A 156 -18.76 15.24 -11.23
N SER A 157 -19.38 14.26 -11.89
CA SER A 157 -19.31 12.86 -11.49
C SER A 157 -17.88 12.33 -11.53
N LEU A 158 -17.11 12.65 -12.57
CA LEU A 158 -15.71 12.25 -12.68
C LEU A 158 -14.81 12.95 -11.67
N VAL A 159 -15.03 14.24 -11.41
CA VAL A 159 -14.26 14.98 -10.39
C VAL A 159 -14.48 14.37 -9.02
N ILE A 160 -15.73 14.16 -8.62
CA ILE A 160 -16.07 13.55 -7.33
C ILE A 160 -15.50 12.14 -7.25
N PHE A 161 -15.70 11.33 -8.28
CA PHE A 161 -15.28 9.93 -8.28
C PHE A 161 -13.75 9.79 -8.26
N SER A 162 -13.02 10.52 -9.10
CA SER A 162 -11.55 10.46 -9.15
C SER A 162 -10.92 10.98 -7.86
N THR A 163 -11.46 12.04 -7.28
CA THR A 163 -11.02 12.57 -5.97
C THR A 163 -11.29 11.58 -4.86
N PHE A 164 -12.46 10.93 -4.87
CA PHE A 164 -12.79 9.86 -3.93
C PHE A 164 -11.81 8.70 -4.03
N VAL A 165 -11.52 8.20 -5.24
CA VAL A 165 -10.57 7.09 -5.45
C VAL A 165 -9.17 7.46 -4.97
N MET A 166 -8.71 8.68 -5.25
CA MET A 166 -7.43 9.21 -4.76
C MET A 166 -7.39 9.21 -3.22
N LEU A 167 -8.35 9.84 -2.56
CA LEU A 167 -8.41 9.91 -1.09
C LEU A 167 -8.56 8.54 -0.45
N PHE A 168 -9.43 7.70 -1.01
CA PHE A 168 -9.65 6.34 -0.55
C PHE A 168 -8.36 5.53 -0.60
N SER A 169 -7.63 5.58 -1.72
CA SER A 169 -6.35 4.85 -1.86
C SER A 169 -5.34 5.30 -0.82
N VAL A 170 -5.17 6.61 -0.62
CA VAL A 170 -4.25 7.15 0.39
C VAL A 170 -4.65 6.67 1.79
N ILE A 171 -5.92 6.78 2.18
CA ILE A 171 -6.39 6.37 3.51
C ILE A 171 -6.21 4.86 3.69
N PHE A 172 -6.64 4.06 2.72
CA PHE A 172 -6.63 2.61 2.77
C PHE A 172 -5.20 2.06 2.95
N TYR A 173 -4.26 2.52 2.13
CA TYR A 173 -2.88 2.02 2.20
C TYR A 173 -2.12 2.55 3.40
N ASN A 174 -2.38 3.79 3.85
CA ASN A 174 -1.80 4.25 5.10
C ASN A 174 -2.31 3.42 6.29
N ALA A 175 -3.60 3.09 6.33
CA ALA A 175 -4.16 2.24 7.38
C ALA A 175 -3.53 0.83 7.37
N ILE A 176 -3.40 0.22 6.18
CA ILE A 176 -2.70 -1.06 6.01
C ILE A 176 -1.23 -0.97 6.47
N TYR A 177 -0.52 0.08 6.06
CA TYR A 177 0.89 0.25 6.38
C TYR A 177 1.11 0.45 7.89
N ILE A 178 0.31 1.31 8.53
CA ILE A 178 0.36 1.54 9.98
C ILE A 178 0.12 0.22 10.72
N TYR A 179 -0.94 -0.52 10.36
CA TYR A 179 -1.25 -1.78 11.00
C TYR A 179 -0.15 -2.82 10.81
N SER A 180 0.35 -2.98 9.58
CA SER A 180 1.43 -3.93 9.27
C SER A 180 2.72 -3.58 10.02
N SER A 181 3.08 -2.30 10.08
CA SER A 181 4.29 -1.84 10.76
C SER A 181 4.22 -2.01 12.27
N GLU A 182 3.07 -1.71 12.90
CA GLU A 182 2.90 -1.91 14.35
C GLU A 182 2.88 -3.40 14.70
N TYR A 183 2.24 -4.23 13.88
CA TYR A 183 2.23 -5.68 14.06
C TYR A 183 3.64 -6.28 13.99
N GLU A 184 4.42 -5.92 12.95
CA GLU A 184 5.82 -6.35 12.82
C GLU A 184 6.68 -5.86 13.99
N ARG A 185 6.49 -4.62 14.45
CA ARG A 185 7.24 -4.09 15.60
C ARG A 185 6.95 -4.89 16.85
N THR A 186 5.68 -5.13 17.19
CA THR A 186 5.29 -5.89 18.38
C THR A 186 5.75 -7.34 18.31
N ASP A 187 5.72 -7.98 17.13
CA ASP A 187 6.25 -9.34 16.96
C ASP A 187 7.77 -9.39 17.16
N LEU A 188 8.51 -8.41 16.64
CA LEU A 188 9.95 -8.29 16.85
C LEU A 188 10.31 -8.02 18.32
N GLU A 189 9.57 -7.16 19.01
CA GLU A 189 9.75 -6.89 20.44
C GLU A 189 9.58 -8.17 21.28
N LYS A 190 8.52 -8.95 21.02
CA LYS A 190 8.28 -10.24 21.69
C LYS A 190 9.37 -11.27 21.41
N LYS A 191 9.84 -11.37 20.16
CA LYS A 191 10.94 -12.26 19.78
C LYS A 191 12.24 -11.85 20.45
N ASN A 192 12.52 -10.55 20.54
CA ASN A 192 13.71 -10.03 21.19
C ASN A 192 13.68 -10.24 22.71
N GLU A 193 12.52 -10.06 23.34
CA GLU A 193 12.31 -10.38 24.76
C GLU A 193 12.56 -11.87 25.02
N LYS A 194 11.98 -12.75 24.20
CA LYS A 194 12.20 -14.20 24.29
C LYS A 194 13.68 -14.58 24.13
N LEU A 195 14.37 -13.99 23.14
CA LEU A 195 15.81 -14.19 22.96
C LEU A 195 16.62 -13.68 24.17
N THR A 196 16.18 -12.59 24.80
CA THR A 196 16.82 -12.05 26.01
C THR A 196 16.68 -13.01 27.19
N VAL A 197 15.50 -13.61 27.36
CA VAL A 197 15.27 -14.65 28.39
C VAL A 197 16.13 -15.88 28.10
N GLU A 198 16.08 -16.42 26.88
CA GLU A 198 16.84 -17.60 26.47
C GLU A 198 18.37 -17.40 26.55
N THR A 199 18.85 -16.16 26.42
CA THR A 199 20.29 -15.85 26.57
C THR A 199 20.73 -15.61 28.01
N LYS A 200 19.81 -15.32 28.93
CA LYS A 200 20.09 -15.11 30.36
C LYS A 200 19.82 -16.33 31.22
N GLU A 201 19.00 -17.26 30.75
CA GLU A 201 18.70 -18.51 31.43
C GLU A 201 19.51 -19.68 30.86
N ASP A 202 19.82 -20.66 31.71
CA ASP A 202 20.33 -21.95 31.29
C ASP A 202 19.19 -22.82 30.75
N ALA A 203 19.40 -23.41 29.57
CA ALA A 203 18.34 -24.11 28.86
C ALA A 203 17.82 -25.36 29.61
N LEU A 204 18.69 -26.01 30.40
CA LEU A 204 18.39 -27.26 31.10
C LEU A 204 17.72 -27.00 32.46
N THR A 205 18.21 -26.03 33.22
CA THR A 205 17.79 -25.79 34.61
C THR A 205 16.79 -24.65 34.77
N LYS A 206 16.63 -23.79 33.76
CA LYS A 206 15.85 -22.54 33.82
C LYS A 206 16.33 -21.56 34.89
N LEU A 207 17.51 -21.79 35.46
CA LEU A 207 18.20 -20.84 36.34
C LEU A 207 18.94 -19.81 35.49
N LEU A 208 19.32 -18.68 36.11
CA LEU A 208 20.17 -17.71 35.44
C LEU A 208 21.51 -18.35 35.09
N ASN A 209 21.91 -18.23 33.83
CA ASN A 209 23.26 -18.55 33.40
C ASN A 209 24.22 -17.41 33.80
N ARG A 210 25.52 -17.59 33.53
CA ARG A 210 26.55 -16.59 33.86
C ARG A 210 26.23 -15.19 33.33
N ARG A 211 25.65 -15.07 32.14
CA ARG A 211 25.29 -13.77 31.52
C ARG A 211 24.09 -13.11 32.20
N GLY A 212 23.14 -13.90 32.69
CA GLY A 212 22.00 -13.40 33.48
C GLY A 212 22.36 -13.05 34.92
N PHE A 213 23.26 -13.81 35.54
CA PHE A 213 23.60 -13.71 36.96
C PHE A 213 24.59 -12.57 37.28
N LEU A 214 25.66 -12.39 36.49
CA LEU A 214 26.72 -11.42 36.80
C LEU A 214 26.23 -9.97 36.96
N PRO A 215 25.35 -9.43 36.09
CA PRO A 215 24.88 -8.06 36.24
C PRO A 215 24.09 -7.83 37.54
N ILE A 216 23.40 -8.85 38.05
CA ILE A 216 22.64 -8.76 39.30
C ILE A 216 23.59 -8.64 40.49
N VAL A 217 24.65 -9.47 40.51
CA VAL A 217 25.66 -9.45 41.57
C VAL A 217 26.43 -8.13 41.54
N GLU A 218 26.86 -7.66 40.37
CA GLU A 218 27.57 -6.37 40.24
C GLU A 218 26.72 -5.20 40.75
N ASN A 219 25.40 -5.21 40.47
CA ASN A 219 24.51 -4.15 40.93
C ASN A 219 24.35 -4.17 42.46
N ILE A 220 24.20 -5.36 43.06
CA ILE A 220 24.11 -5.53 44.52
C ILE A 220 25.44 -5.12 45.19
N MET A 221 26.58 -5.37 44.55
CA MET A 221 27.90 -4.96 45.07
C MET A 221 28.17 -3.46 44.93
N GLY A 222 27.47 -2.77 44.02
CA GLY A 222 27.63 -1.34 43.74
C GLY A 222 26.72 -0.41 44.56
N GLU A 223 25.66 -0.93 45.18
CA GLU A 223 24.81 -0.15 46.09
C GLU A 223 25.56 0.12 47.42
N GLU A 224 25.62 1.40 47.85
CA GLU A 224 26.29 1.81 49.09
C GLU A 224 25.53 1.28 50.32
N GLY A 225 25.97 0.13 50.81
CA GLY A 225 25.55 -0.48 52.07
C GLY A 225 26.35 -1.76 52.35
N GLU A 226 26.73 -2.01 53.60
CA GLU A 226 27.35 -3.29 54.02
C GLU A 226 26.31 -4.42 53.92
N HIS A 227 26.05 -4.89 52.71
CA HIS A 227 25.26 -6.08 52.48
C HIS A 227 26.16 -7.31 52.64
N HIS A 228 26.04 -8.02 53.75
CA HIS A 228 26.61 -9.36 53.87
C HIS A 228 25.83 -10.31 52.96
N PHE A 229 26.46 -10.78 51.88
CA PHE A 229 25.89 -11.80 51.00
C PHE A 229 26.78 -13.05 50.92
N CYS A 230 26.16 -14.19 50.65
CA CYS A 230 26.81 -15.48 50.48
C CYS A 230 26.52 -16.00 49.07
N MET A 231 27.56 -16.39 48.33
CA MET A 231 27.42 -17.14 47.10
C MET A 231 27.63 -18.62 47.40
N ALA A 232 26.56 -19.41 47.30
CA ALA A 232 26.63 -20.87 47.36
C ALA A 232 26.71 -21.41 45.93
N PHE A 233 27.74 -22.23 45.67
CA PHE A 233 27.96 -22.91 44.40
C PHE A 233 27.34 -24.29 44.39
#